data_AF-A0AAW1YSN6-F1
#
_entry.id   AF-A0AAW1YSN6-F1
#
_cell.length_a   1.000
_cell.length_b   1.000
_cell.length_c   1.000
_cell.angle_alpha   90.00
_cell.angle_beta   90.00
_cell.angle_gamma   90.00
#
_symmetry.space_group_name_H-M   'P 1'
#
loop_
_entity.id
_entity.type
_entity.pdbx_description
1 polymer ?
#
loop_
_entity_poly.entity_id
_entity_poly.type
_entity_poly.pdbx_seq_one_letter_code
_entity_poly.pdbx_strand_id
1 'polypeptide(L)'
;MKEELDGLARNYPDRFQIYYVLNQPPEAWSGGVGFVSKEMIQTHLPAPAPDIQILRCGPPPMNKAMAAHLDSLEYAPQMQFQF
;
A
#
# COMPACT_ATOMS: atom_id res chain seq x y z
N MET A 1 -8.78 -15.43 -1.64
CA MET A 1 -8.41 -13.99 -1.69
C MET A 1 -7.20 -13.68 -2.56
N LYS A 2 -5.99 -14.25 -2.38
CA LYS A 2 -4.83 -13.91 -3.25
C LYS A 2 -5.13 -14.12 -4.75
N GLU A 3 -5.69 -15.27 -5.10
CA GLU A 3 -6.04 -15.61 -6.49
C GLU A 3 -7.06 -14.65 -7.11
N GLU A 4 -8.04 -14.18 -6.31
CA GLU A 4 -9.05 -13.22 -6.75
C GLU A 4 -8.41 -11.86 -7.06
N LEU A 5 -7.53 -11.37 -6.19
CA LEU A 5 -6.81 -10.11 -6.38
C LEU A 5 -5.85 -10.18 -7.57
N ASP A 6 -5.13 -11.28 -7.73
CA ASP A 6 -4.28 -11.52 -8.90
C ASP A 6 -5.12 -11.64 -10.18
N GLY A 7 -6.35 -12.16 -10.09
CA GLY A 7 -7.32 -12.15 -11.18
C GLY A 7 -7.71 -10.73 -11.59
N LEU A 8 -8.00 -9.85 -10.63
CA LEU A 8 -8.32 -8.45 -10.88
C LEU A 8 -7.15 -7.70 -11.53
N ALA A 9 -5.93 -7.89 -11.04
CA ALA A 9 -4.73 -7.26 -11.59
C ALA A 9 -4.47 -7.70 -13.04
N ARG A 10 -4.68 -8.98 -13.36
CA ARG A 10 -4.55 -9.48 -14.74
C ARG A 10 -5.65 -8.95 -15.66
N ASN A 11 -6.87 -8.82 -15.17
CA ASN A 11 -8.02 -8.41 -15.97
C ASN A 11 -8.10 -6.90 -16.18
N TYR A 12 -7.54 -6.10 -15.25
CA TYR A 12 -7.63 -4.65 -15.27
C TYR A 12 -6.28 -3.96 -14.94
N PRO A 13 -5.20 -4.25 -15.69
CA PRO A 13 -3.85 -3.79 -15.34
C PRO A 13 -3.72 -2.25 -15.30
N ASP A 14 -4.49 -1.55 -16.13
CA ASP A 14 -4.46 -0.08 -16.20
C ASP A 14 -5.19 0.61 -15.03
N ARG A 15 -5.99 -0.14 -14.26
CA ARG A 15 -6.85 0.40 -13.19
C ARG A 15 -6.61 -0.22 -11.83
N PHE A 16 -6.00 -1.41 -11.79
CA PHE A 16 -5.77 -2.16 -10.56
C PHE A 16 -4.36 -2.73 -10.57
N GLN A 17 -3.54 -2.23 -9.65
CA GLN A 17 -2.21 -2.73 -9.37
C GLN A 17 -2.19 -3.30 -7.96
N ILE A 18 -1.40 -4.37 -7.76
CA ILE A 18 -1.23 -4.98 -6.46
C ILE A 18 0.24 -5.25 -6.18
N TYR A 19 0.65 -4.92 -4.97
CA TYR A 19 1.98 -5.21 -4.45
C TYR A 19 1.85 -5.85 -3.08
N TYR A 20 2.52 -6.98 -2.90
CA TYR A 20 2.45 -7.76 -1.67
C TYR A 20 3.71 -7.58 -0.85
N VAL A 21 3.56 -7.58 0.47
CA VAL A 21 4.66 -7.47 1.44
C VAL A 21 4.51 -8.57 2.48
N LEU A 22 5.58 -9.29 2.78
CA LEU A 22 5.60 -10.37 3.78
C LEU A 22 6.73 -10.18 4.78
N ASN A 23 6.46 -10.35 6.07
CA ASN A 23 7.50 -10.34 7.10
C ASN A 23 8.45 -11.54 7.00
N GLN A 24 7.92 -12.71 6.63
CA GLN A 24 8.67 -13.96 6.50
C GLN A 24 8.35 -14.59 5.14
N PRO A 25 8.99 -14.13 4.07
CA PRO A 25 8.73 -14.61 2.72
C PRO A 25 9.34 -16.00 2.46
N PRO A 26 8.81 -16.77 1.49
CA PRO A 26 9.50 -17.93 0.93
C PRO A 26 10.74 -17.50 0.12
N GLU A 27 11.63 -18.46 -0.17
CA GLU A 27 12.90 -18.20 -0.89
C GLU A 27 12.70 -17.53 -2.26
N ALA A 28 11.64 -17.89 -2.98
CA ALA A 28 11.30 -17.33 -4.29
C ALA A 28 10.28 -16.17 -4.20
N TRP A 29 10.54 -15.17 -3.36
CA TRP A 29 9.67 -14.01 -3.19
C TRP A 29 10.17 -12.77 -3.94
N SER A 30 9.28 -12.14 -4.70
CA SER A 30 9.57 -10.94 -5.49
C SER A 30 8.89 -9.67 -4.99
N GLY A 31 8.12 -9.76 -3.89
CA GLY A 31 7.45 -8.62 -3.27
C GLY A 31 8.28 -7.97 -2.17
N GLY A 32 7.64 -7.10 -1.39
CA GLY A 32 8.28 -6.43 -0.27
C GLY A 32 8.55 -7.40 0.89
N VAL A 33 9.58 -7.11 1.67
CA VAL A 33 9.94 -7.91 2.85
C VAL A 33 9.92 -7.04 4.10
N GLY A 34 9.32 -7.55 5.17
CA GLY A 34 9.19 -6.84 6.45
C GLY A 34 7.88 -6.06 6.58
N PHE A 35 7.94 -4.90 7.23
CA PHE A 35 6.80 -3.98 7.31
C PHE A 35 6.74 -3.07 6.08
N VAL A 36 5.57 -2.51 5.79
CA VAL A 36 5.42 -1.50 4.73
C VAL A 36 6.29 -0.30 5.07
N SER A 37 7.21 0.06 4.16
CA SER A 37 8.12 1.18 4.33
C SER A 37 7.67 2.42 3.55
N LYS A 38 8.28 3.56 3.86
CA LYS A 38 8.06 4.83 3.14
C LYS A 38 8.41 4.69 1.65
N GLU A 39 9.48 3.99 1.33
CA GLU A 39 9.96 3.78 -0.05
C GLU A 39 8.99 2.91 -0.84
N MET A 40 8.40 1.89 -0.20
CA MET A 40 7.36 1.07 -0.83
C MET A 40 6.13 1.90 -1.18
N ILE A 41 5.71 2.81 -0.29
CA ILE A 41 4.59 3.73 -0.54
C ILE A 41 4.91 4.65 -1.72
N GLN A 42 6.08 5.29 -1.75
CA GLN A 42 6.49 6.16 -2.86
C GLN A 42 6.57 5.44 -4.21
N THR A 43 6.94 4.17 -4.20
CA THR A 43 7.13 3.38 -5.42
C THR A 43 5.79 2.88 -5.97
N HIS A 44 4.86 2.47 -5.09
CA HIS A 44 3.66 1.73 -5.50
C HIS A 44 2.35 2.51 -5.37
N LEU A 45 2.30 3.59 -4.59
CA LEU A 45 1.10 4.43 -4.47
C LEU A 45 1.24 5.71 -5.33
N PRO A 46 0.12 6.30 -5.76
CA PRO A 46 0.14 7.60 -6.43
C PRO A 46 0.75 8.67 -5.55
N ALA A 47 1.49 9.60 -6.15
CA ALA A 47 1.99 10.78 -5.45
C ALA A 47 0.84 11.63 -4.87
N PRO A 48 1.08 12.42 -3.80
CA PRO A 48 0.07 13.31 -3.25
C PRO A 48 -0.48 14.27 -4.31
N ALA A 49 -1.80 14.29 -4.46
CA ALA A 49 -2.51 15.22 -5.34
C ALA A 49 -3.95 15.43 -4.83
N PRO A 50 -4.63 16.54 -5.20
CA PRO A 50 -5.96 16.86 -4.69
C PRO A 50 -7.04 15.80 -4.96
N ASP A 51 -6.84 14.94 -5.95
CA ASP A 51 -7.74 13.87 -6.38
C ASP A 51 -7.32 12.47 -5.88
N ILE A 52 -6.29 12.38 -5.04
CA ILE A 52 -5.80 11.13 -4.47
C ILE A 52 -6.34 10.91 -3.06
N GLN A 53 -6.83 9.69 -2.83
CA GLN A 53 -7.27 9.19 -1.54
C GLN A 53 -6.54 7.90 -1.20
N ILE A 54 -5.86 7.88 -0.06
CA ILE A 54 -5.24 6.71 0.54
C ILE A 54 -6.19 6.12 1.58
N LEU A 55 -6.56 4.86 1.38
CA LEU A 55 -7.39 4.10 2.29
C LEU A 55 -6.54 3.06 3.03
N ARG A 56 -6.71 2.95 4.35
CA ARG A 56 -5.96 2.01 5.17
C ARG A 56 -6.86 1.27 6.15
N CYS A 57 -6.55 -0.01 6.34
CA CYS A 57 -7.20 -0.89 7.30
C CYS A 57 -6.17 -1.92 7.75
N GLY A 58 -6.20 -2.29 9.03
CA GLY A 58 -5.25 -3.22 9.62
C GLY A 58 -5.11 -3.02 11.13
N PRO A 59 -4.19 -3.75 11.77
CA PRO A 59 -3.93 -3.63 13.20
C PRO A 59 -3.52 -2.19 13.60
N PRO A 60 -3.85 -1.71 14.81
CA PRO A 60 -3.54 -0.35 15.24
C PRO A 60 -2.06 0.07 15.06
N PRO A 61 -1.05 -0.78 15.34
CA PRO A 61 0.34 -0.43 15.10
C PRO A 61 0.66 -0.19 13.61
N MET A 62 0.06 -0.99 12.72
CA MET A 62 0.24 -0.85 11.27
C MET A 62 -0.37 0.47 10.79
N ASN A 63 -1.62 0.77 11.19
CA ASN A 63 -2.25 2.02 10.81
C ASN A 63 -1.45 3.23 11.30
N LYS A 64 -0.96 3.20 12.55
CA LYS A 64 -0.12 4.27 13.10
C LYS A 64 1.16 4.48 12.29
N ALA A 65 1.86 3.41 11.93
CA ALA A 65 3.07 3.49 11.09
C ALA A 65 2.76 4.04 9.69
N MET A 66 1.68 3.56 9.06
CA MET A 66 1.24 4.06 7.76
C MET A 66 0.92 5.56 7.80
N ALA A 67 0.27 6.08 8.85
CA ALA A 67 0.04 7.53 9.01
C ALA A 67 1.38 8.28 8.99
N ALA A 68 2.32 7.85 9.83
CA ALA A 68 3.60 8.53 9.94
C ALA A 68 4.39 8.54 8.62
N HIS A 69 4.30 7.45 7.84
CA HIS A 69 4.90 7.41 6.50
C HIS A 69 4.21 8.35 5.52
N LEU A 70 2.87 8.36 5.48
CA LEU A 70 2.09 9.24 4.62
C LEU A 70 2.31 10.72 4.98
N ASP A 71 2.34 11.06 6.26
CA ASP A 71 2.64 12.43 6.72
C ASP A 71 4.05 12.86 6.30
N SER A 72 5.04 11.96 6.41
CA SER A 72 6.42 12.19 5.97
C SER A 72 6.58 12.29 4.44
N LEU A 73 5.55 11.88 3.69
CA LEU A 73 5.44 11.97 2.24
C LEU A 73 4.51 13.10 1.79
N GLU A 74 4.09 13.96 2.72
CA GLU A 74 3.27 15.15 2.43
C GLU A 74 1.86 14.82 1.92
N TYR A 75 1.33 13.62 2.20
CA TYR A 75 -0.09 13.35 2.02
C TYR A 75 -0.89 14.10 3.09
N ALA A 76 -1.69 15.07 2.67
CA ALA A 76 -2.46 15.88 3.59
C ALA A 76 -3.53 15.04 4.34
N PRO A 77 -3.98 15.44 5.54
CA PRO A 77 -4.92 14.66 6.34
C PRO A 77 -6.21 14.27 5.60
N GLN A 78 -6.74 15.15 4.75
CA GLN A 78 -7.94 14.89 3.94
C GLN A 78 -7.73 13.81 2.87
N MET A 79 -6.48 13.51 2.49
CA MET A 79 -6.13 12.45 1.55
C MET A 79 -6.05 11.08 2.23
N GLN A 80 -6.26 10.99 3.54
CA GLN A 80 -6.11 9.76 4.31
C GLN A 80 -7.42 9.37 4.99
N PHE A 81 -7.85 8.11 4.83
CA PHE A 81 -9.00 7.55 5.53
C PHE A 81 -8.66 6.20 6.15
N GLN A 82 -8.94 6.05 7.44
CA GLN A 82 -8.80 4.79 8.17
C GLN A 82 -10.19 4.19 8.40
N PHE A 83 -10.38 2.94 8.00
CA PHE A 83 -11.58 2.15 8.31
C PHE A 83 -11.65 1.71 9.78
#